data_AF-A0ABD5TGJ8-F1
#
_entry.id   AF-A0ABD5TGJ8-F1
#
_cell.length_a   1.000
_cell.length_b   1.000
_cell.length_c   1.000
_cell.angle_alpha   90.00
_cell.angle_beta   90.00
_cell.angle_gamma   90.00
#
_symmetry.space_group_name_H-M   'P 1'
#
loop_
_entity.id
_entity.type
_entity.pdbx_description
1 polymer ?
#
loop_
_entity_poly.entity_id
_entity_poly.type
_entity_poly.pdbx_seq_one_letter_code
_entity_poly.pdbx_strand_id
1 'polypeptide(L)'
;MTTDSRVGRSFAIVVAGVYTCGGISAENYGPSWNPSSPTVRSLIEEALTTLDTGVTTRHEGDLDRPTELVPARNAVLFGRVMAAAGVHIGEASQVGALPEWILELPEDAKETLGTIWIHERMTKDPNRNTVKLQMRSRTQLYRKAVGKLVECAIDGSVTVTEQNIIIPAETADGL
;
A
#
# COMPACT_ATOMS: atom_id res chain seq x y z
N MET A 1 10.86 13.04 11.79
CA MET A 1 10.26 13.36 10.48
C MET A 1 8.82 13.75 10.74
N THR A 2 8.40 14.98 10.46
CA THR A 2 6.99 15.35 10.64
C THR A 2 6.19 14.67 9.54
N THR A 3 5.16 13.92 9.93
CA THR A 3 4.26 13.18 9.03
C THR A 3 3.46 14.09 8.09
N ASP A 4 3.38 15.38 8.42
CA ASP A 4 2.74 16.43 7.61
C ASP A 4 3.66 17.02 6.51
N SER A 5 4.93 16.61 6.44
CA SER A 5 5.82 17.03 5.38
C SER A 5 5.58 16.23 4.08
N ARG A 6 5.86 16.85 2.93
CA ARG A 6 5.84 16.16 1.62
C ARG A 6 6.66 14.87 1.64
N VAL A 7 7.83 14.89 2.27
CA VAL A 7 8.70 13.72 2.46
C VAL A 7 8.02 12.65 3.34
N GLY A 8 7.38 13.06 4.43
CA GLY A 8 6.58 12.19 5.29
C GLY A 8 5.48 11.45 4.54
N ARG A 9 4.69 12.19 3.76
CA ARG A 9 3.62 11.63 2.92
C ARG A 9 4.16 10.69 1.84
N SER A 10 5.22 11.06 1.13
CA SER A 10 5.85 10.18 0.14
C SER A 10 6.38 8.90 0.77
N PHE A 11 6.98 8.96 1.97
CA PHE A 11 7.41 7.78 2.69
C PHE A 11 6.22 6.87 3.04
N ALA A 12 5.10 7.45 3.50
CA ALA A 12 3.89 6.69 3.77
C ALA A 12 3.32 5.98 2.54
N ILE A 13 3.36 6.63 1.36
CA ILE A 13 2.88 6.05 0.09
C ILE A 13 3.66 4.79 -0.27
N VAL A 14 4.99 4.84 -0.26
CA VAL A 14 5.81 3.66 -0.61
C VAL A 14 5.68 2.55 0.44
N VAL A 15 5.46 2.91 1.71
CA VAL A 15 5.14 1.94 2.77
C VAL A 15 3.80 1.26 2.50
N ALA A 16 2.75 2.01 2.15
CA ALA A 16 1.47 1.43 1.75
C ALA A 16 1.63 0.49 0.55
N GLY A 17 2.43 0.89 -0.45
CA GLY A 17 2.79 0.05 -1.59
C GLY A 17 3.41 -1.29 -1.17
N VAL A 18 4.30 -1.31 -0.16
CA VAL A 18 4.88 -2.56 0.37
C VAL A 18 3.78 -3.48 0.91
N TYR A 19 2.74 -2.94 1.55
CA TYR A 19 1.65 -3.75 2.11
C TYR A 19 0.60 -4.19 1.08
N THR A 20 0.46 -3.48 -0.03
CA THR A 20 -0.60 -3.72 -1.03
C THR A 20 -0.12 -4.52 -2.22
N CYS A 21 0.99 -4.12 -2.84
CA CYS A 21 1.48 -4.65 -4.12
C CYS A 21 3.00 -4.88 -4.14
N GLY A 22 3.66 -4.95 -3.00
CA GLY A 22 5.11 -5.06 -2.91
C GLY A 22 5.60 -5.90 -1.74
N GLY A 23 6.87 -5.68 -1.40
CA GLY A 23 7.53 -6.38 -0.31
C GLY A 23 8.93 -5.81 -0.04
N ILE A 24 9.54 -6.25 1.07
CA ILE A 24 10.95 -6.02 1.38
C ILE A 24 11.62 -7.38 1.48
N SER A 25 12.66 -7.62 0.68
CA SER A 25 13.39 -8.90 0.70
C SER A 25 14.07 -9.14 2.04
N ALA A 26 13.88 -10.33 2.62
CA ALA A 26 14.59 -10.77 3.82
C ALA A 26 16.10 -11.02 3.57
N GLU A 27 16.48 -11.29 2.33
CA GLU A 27 17.86 -11.60 1.97
C GLU A 27 18.71 -10.35 1.84
N ASN A 28 18.17 -9.28 1.26
CA ASN A 28 18.96 -8.10 0.89
C ASN A 28 18.34 -6.76 1.30
N TYR A 29 17.18 -6.76 1.98
CA TYR A 29 16.44 -5.55 2.39
C TYR A 29 16.02 -4.65 1.22
N GLY A 30 16.09 -5.10 -0.03
CA GLY A 30 15.61 -4.33 -1.16
C GLY A 30 14.08 -4.31 -1.20
N PRO A 31 13.44 -3.14 -1.17
CA PRO A 31 12.01 -3.04 -1.44
C PRO A 31 11.74 -3.14 -2.95
N SER A 32 10.61 -3.75 -3.31
CA SER A 32 10.07 -3.75 -4.68
C SER A 32 8.55 -3.61 -4.66
N TRP A 33 8.00 -3.10 -5.76
CA TRP A 33 6.57 -2.91 -5.95
C TRP A 33 6.13 -3.39 -7.32
N ASN A 34 4.93 -3.95 -7.39
CA ASN A 34 4.28 -4.41 -8.61
C ASN A 34 2.83 -3.90 -8.65
N PRO A 35 2.63 -2.58 -8.80
CA PRO A 35 1.29 -2.00 -8.79
C PRO A 35 0.49 -2.47 -10.02
N SER A 36 -0.74 -2.90 -9.77
CA SER A 36 -1.69 -3.29 -10.83
C SER A 36 -2.43 -2.09 -11.43
N SER A 37 -2.54 -0.99 -10.67
CA SER A 37 -3.19 0.24 -11.11
C SER A 37 -2.20 1.30 -11.61
N PRO A 38 -2.46 1.95 -12.78
CA PRO A 38 -1.67 3.10 -13.24
C PRO A 38 -1.63 4.26 -12.23
N THR A 39 -2.71 4.47 -11.47
CA THR A 39 -2.79 5.48 -10.42
C THR A 39 -1.78 5.19 -9.32
N VAL A 40 -1.77 3.95 -8.80
CA VAL A 40 -0.86 3.53 -7.74
C VAL A 40 0.58 3.51 -8.22
N ARG A 41 0.81 3.09 -9.48
CA ARG A 41 2.13 3.19 -10.12
C ARG A 41 2.67 4.61 -10.08
N SER A 42 1.88 5.58 -10.56
CA SER A 42 2.26 6.99 -10.59
C SER A 42 2.57 7.53 -9.18
N LEU A 43 1.76 7.18 -8.19
CA LEU A 43 1.97 7.58 -6.79
C LEU A 43 3.31 7.05 -6.23
N ILE A 44 3.63 5.78 -6.49
CA ILE A 44 4.88 5.17 -6.02
C ILE A 44 6.09 5.80 -6.73
N GLU A 45 6.03 6.01 -8.04
CA GLU A 45 7.12 6.64 -8.82
C GLU A 45 7.40 8.08 -8.36
N GLU A 46 6.36 8.89 -8.13
CA GLU A 46 6.53 10.25 -7.60
C GLU A 46 7.08 10.23 -6.17
N ALA A 47 6.60 9.33 -5.32
CA ALA A 47 7.05 9.20 -3.96
C ALA A 47 8.54 8.81 -3.89
N LEU A 48 8.99 7.83 -4.67
CA LEU A 48 10.41 7.46 -4.76
C LEU A 48 11.29 8.61 -5.30
N THR A 49 10.77 9.40 -6.23
CA THR A 49 11.46 10.60 -6.72
C THR A 49 11.59 11.64 -5.61
N THR A 50 10.52 11.88 -4.85
CA THR A 50 10.50 12.83 -3.73
C THR A 50 11.42 12.43 -2.58
N LEU A 51 11.58 11.12 -2.36
CA LEU A 51 12.46 10.55 -1.33
C LEU A 51 13.92 10.49 -1.77
N ASP A 52 14.24 11.06 -2.94
CA ASP A 52 15.59 11.08 -3.49
C ASP A 52 16.18 9.66 -3.65
N THR A 53 15.34 8.66 -3.93
CA THR A 53 15.81 7.32 -4.32
C THR A 53 15.75 7.11 -5.83
N GLY A 54 14.94 7.90 -6.52
CA GLY A 54 14.57 7.63 -7.91
C GLY A 54 13.89 6.27 -8.07
N VAL A 55 13.54 5.93 -9.32
CA VAL A 55 12.87 4.68 -9.66
C VAL A 55 13.51 4.07 -10.90
N THR A 56 13.58 2.75 -10.92
CA THR A 56 13.92 1.95 -12.11
C THR A 56 13.06 0.69 -12.12
N THR A 57 13.04 -0.03 -13.25
CA THR A 57 12.27 -1.25 -13.44
C THR A 57 13.18 -2.48 -13.40
N ARG A 58 12.63 -3.59 -12.92
CA ARG A 58 13.25 -4.92 -13.00
C ARG A 58 12.27 -5.88 -13.68
N HIS A 59 12.77 -6.88 -14.38
CA HIS A 59 11.99 -7.91 -15.09
C HIS A 59 11.09 -7.36 -16.21
N GLU A 60 11.44 -6.19 -16.76
CA GLU A 60 10.71 -5.64 -17.90
C GLU A 60 10.86 -6.53 -19.14
N GLY A 61 9.74 -6.98 -19.69
CA GLY A 61 9.69 -7.88 -20.84
C GLY A 61 9.94 -9.36 -20.50
N ASP A 62 10.09 -9.71 -19.23
CA ASP A 62 10.14 -11.10 -18.77
C ASP A 62 8.71 -11.68 -18.74
N LEU A 63 8.49 -12.83 -19.39
CA LEU A 63 7.18 -13.48 -19.44
C LEU A 63 6.87 -14.28 -18.17
N ASP A 64 7.90 -14.67 -17.42
CA ASP A 64 7.79 -15.52 -16.24
C ASP A 64 7.82 -14.71 -14.93
N ARG A 65 8.20 -13.42 -15.00
CA ARG A 65 8.34 -12.54 -13.84
C ARG A 65 7.62 -11.22 -14.07
N PRO A 66 6.87 -10.73 -13.08
CA PRO A 66 6.14 -9.49 -13.27
C PRO A 66 7.12 -8.30 -13.17
N THR A 67 6.90 -7.27 -13.98
CA THR A 67 7.73 -6.06 -13.97
C THR A 67 7.61 -5.32 -12.65
N GLU A 68 8.70 -5.13 -11.93
CA GLU A 68 8.72 -4.47 -10.62
C GLU A 68 9.34 -3.07 -10.71
N LEU A 69 8.79 -2.13 -9.94
CA LEU A 69 9.46 -0.90 -9.58
C LEU A 69 10.44 -1.18 -8.43
N VAL A 70 11.64 -0.64 -8.52
CA VAL A 70 12.65 -0.68 -7.46
C VAL A 70 13.32 0.69 -7.29
N PRO A 71 13.85 1.03 -6.11
CA PRO A 71 14.59 2.27 -5.93
C PRO A 71 15.86 2.27 -6.80
N ALA A 72 16.12 3.36 -7.53
CA ALA A 72 17.28 3.45 -8.42
C ALA A 72 18.62 3.61 -7.68
N ARG A 73 18.60 4.19 -6.47
CA ARG A 73 19.75 4.33 -5.58
C ARG A 73 19.39 3.98 -4.15
N ASN A 74 20.39 3.58 -3.37
CA ASN A 74 20.30 3.32 -1.93
C ASN A 74 19.21 2.30 -1.53
N ALA A 75 18.79 1.39 -2.41
CA ALA A 75 17.65 0.51 -2.18
C ALA A 75 17.74 -0.30 -0.87
N VAL A 76 18.91 -0.87 -0.57
CA VAL A 76 19.16 -1.64 0.65
C VAL A 76 19.06 -0.77 1.91
N LEU A 77 19.67 0.42 1.89
CA LEU A 77 19.59 1.36 3.01
C LEU A 77 18.15 1.82 3.21
N PHE A 78 17.43 2.08 2.12
CA PHE A 78 16.06 2.52 2.15
C PHE A 78 15.12 1.47 2.76
N GLY A 79 15.24 0.19 2.37
CA GLY A 79 14.46 -0.86 3.00
C GLY A 79 14.83 -1.12 4.47
N ARG A 80 16.09 -0.87 4.88
CA ARG A 80 16.45 -0.86 6.31
C ARG A 80 15.78 0.28 7.07
N VAL A 81 15.66 1.47 6.47
CA VAL A 81 14.91 2.59 7.05
C VAL A 81 13.43 2.24 7.20
N MET A 82 12.82 1.61 6.18
CA MET A 82 11.45 1.10 6.28
C MET A 82 11.29 0.08 7.42
N ALA A 83 12.21 -0.89 7.51
CA ALA A 83 12.20 -1.87 8.60
C ALA A 83 12.32 -1.21 9.98
N ALA A 84 13.22 -0.23 10.14
CA ALA A 84 13.36 0.53 11.36
C ALA A 84 12.10 1.36 11.69
N ALA A 85 11.35 1.78 10.67
CA ALA A 85 10.05 2.42 10.81
C ALA A 85 8.90 1.42 11.06
N GLY A 86 9.19 0.13 11.30
CA GLY A 86 8.20 -0.89 11.65
C GLY A 86 7.55 -1.58 10.45
N VAL A 87 8.06 -1.38 9.23
CA VAL A 87 7.58 -2.10 8.05
C VAL A 87 8.08 -3.54 8.09
N HIS A 88 7.21 -4.49 7.76
CA HIS A 88 7.57 -5.90 7.74
C HIS A 88 8.62 -6.23 6.67
N ILE A 89 9.39 -7.28 6.93
CA ILE A 89 10.37 -7.86 6.00
C ILE A 89 9.93 -9.29 5.67
N GLY A 90 10.13 -9.72 4.43
CA GLY A 90 9.83 -11.08 3.99
C GLY A 90 8.35 -11.24 3.64
N GLU A 91 7.80 -12.43 3.92
CA GLU A 91 6.47 -12.77 3.45
C GLU A 91 5.35 -11.95 4.10
N ALA A 92 4.46 -11.44 3.26
CA ALA A 92 3.32 -10.65 3.71
C ALA A 92 2.32 -11.46 4.58
N SER A 93 2.39 -12.79 4.55
CA SER A 93 1.62 -13.71 5.41
C SER A 93 1.93 -13.53 6.91
N GLN A 94 3.10 -12.96 7.24
CA GLN A 94 3.58 -12.76 8.61
C GLN A 94 3.18 -11.39 9.21
N VAL A 95 2.40 -10.59 8.49
CA VAL A 95 2.05 -9.23 8.93
C VAL A 95 0.96 -9.24 9.99
N GLY A 96 1.36 -8.94 11.23
CA GLY A 96 0.45 -8.79 12.36
C GLY A 96 -0.33 -7.46 12.40
N ALA A 97 0.25 -6.37 11.92
CA ALA A 97 -0.34 -5.01 11.97
C ALA A 97 0.32 -4.06 10.95
N LEU A 98 -0.29 -2.90 10.73
CA LEU A 98 0.37 -1.75 10.10
C LEU A 98 1.21 -1.01 11.15
N PRO A 99 2.28 -0.28 10.75
CA PRO A 99 3.00 0.60 11.66
C PRO A 99 2.05 1.65 12.25
N GLU A 100 2.12 1.89 13.56
CA GLU A 100 1.15 2.76 14.27
C GLU A 100 1.12 4.18 13.70
N TRP A 101 2.28 4.72 13.33
CA TRP A 101 2.42 6.07 12.77
C TRP A 101 1.63 6.29 11.46
N ILE A 102 1.28 5.22 10.72
CA ILE A 102 0.40 5.33 9.54
C ILE A 102 -0.99 5.84 9.94
N LEU A 103 -1.49 5.42 11.11
CA LEU A 103 -2.79 5.85 11.61
C LEU A 103 -2.76 7.24 12.28
N GLU A 104 -1.57 7.79 12.49
CA GLU A 104 -1.36 9.14 13.03
C GLU A 104 -1.17 10.20 11.93
N LEU A 105 -1.17 9.77 10.66
CA LEU A 105 -1.08 10.68 9.53
C LEU A 105 -2.27 11.66 9.48
N PRO A 106 -2.07 12.86 8.90
CA PRO A 106 -3.16 13.74 8.49
C PRO A 106 -4.21 13.03 7.61
N GLU A 107 -5.44 13.54 7.61
CA GLU A 107 -6.58 12.90 6.95
C GLU A 107 -6.40 12.80 5.42
N ASP A 108 -5.87 13.84 4.78
CA ASP A 108 -5.53 13.86 3.35
C ASP A 108 -4.49 12.79 2.96
N ALA A 109 -3.53 12.54 3.86
CA ALA A 109 -2.56 11.47 3.66
C ALA A 109 -3.22 10.09 3.82
N LYS A 110 -4.12 9.91 4.80
CA LYS A 110 -4.87 8.67 5.00
C LYS A 110 -5.79 8.35 3.84
N GLU A 111 -6.46 9.37 3.29
CA GLU A 111 -7.26 9.30 2.07
C GLU A 111 -6.42 8.72 0.92
N THR A 112 -5.26 9.33 0.66
CA THR A 112 -4.32 8.85 -0.38
C THR A 112 -3.94 7.38 -0.15
N LEU A 113 -3.64 7.00 1.09
CA LEU A 113 -3.31 5.61 1.41
C LEU A 113 -4.51 4.68 1.19
N GLY A 114 -5.70 5.05 1.66
CA GLY A 114 -6.92 4.28 1.45
C GLY A 114 -7.17 3.99 -0.03
N THR A 115 -6.97 4.99 -0.89
CA THR A 115 -7.07 4.85 -2.36
C THR A 115 -6.09 3.81 -2.91
N ILE A 116 -4.86 3.73 -2.41
CA ILE A 116 -3.90 2.68 -2.79
C ILE A 116 -4.44 1.29 -2.42
N TRP A 117 -5.01 1.13 -1.23
CA TRP A 117 -5.61 -0.13 -0.81
C TRP A 117 -6.81 -0.52 -1.68
N ILE A 118 -7.65 0.44 -2.03
CA ILE A 118 -8.82 0.20 -2.89
C ILE A 118 -8.34 -0.28 -4.26
N HIS A 119 -7.48 0.46 -4.96
CA HIS A 119 -7.04 0.08 -6.30
C HIS A 119 -6.34 -1.28 -6.35
N GLU A 120 -5.49 -1.60 -5.38
CA GLU A 120 -4.69 -2.83 -5.43
C GLU A 120 -5.41 -4.07 -4.88
N ARG A 121 -6.46 -3.91 -4.06
CA ARG A 121 -7.11 -5.04 -3.37
C ARG A 121 -8.61 -5.17 -3.65
N MET A 122 -9.22 -4.22 -4.34
CA MET A 122 -10.60 -4.30 -4.76
C MET A 122 -10.85 -5.50 -5.67
N THR A 123 -11.95 -6.19 -5.40
CA THR A 123 -12.58 -7.13 -6.32
C THR A 123 -14.07 -6.77 -6.40
N LYS A 124 -14.56 -6.50 -7.62
CA LYS A 124 -15.98 -6.30 -7.88
C LYS A 124 -16.66 -7.66 -8.06
N ASP A 125 -17.80 -7.85 -7.42
CA ASP A 125 -18.67 -9.01 -7.63
C ASP A 125 -19.82 -8.56 -8.53
N PRO A 126 -19.90 -9.02 -9.80
CA PRO A 126 -20.90 -8.51 -10.75
C PRO A 126 -22.34 -8.79 -10.32
N ASN A 127 -22.57 -9.68 -9.36
CA ASN A 127 -23.89 -10.04 -8.86
C ASN A 127 -24.25 -9.32 -7.55
N ARG A 128 -23.39 -8.41 -7.05
CA ARG A 128 -23.62 -7.70 -5.78
C ARG A 128 -23.31 -6.21 -5.92
N ASN A 129 -24.12 -5.38 -5.29
CA ASN A 129 -23.88 -3.94 -5.18
C ASN A 129 -22.81 -3.58 -4.14
N THR A 130 -21.77 -4.40 -4.00
CA THR A 130 -20.69 -4.24 -3.01
C THR A 130 -19.34 -4.57 -3.60
N VAL A 131 -18.34 -3.78 -3.24
CA VAL A 131 -16.93 -4.06 -3.50
C VAL A 131 -16.30 -4.73 -2.28
N LYS A 132 -15.40 -5.70 -2.53
CA LYS A 132 -14.63 -6.37 -1.48
C LYS A 132 -13.15 -6.06 -1.65
N LEU A 133 -12.49 -5.66 -0.57
CA LEU A 133 -11.04 -5.63 -0.47
C LEU A 133 -10.56 -6.94 0.16
N GLN A 134 -9.80 -7.73 -0.60
CA GLN A 134 -9.34 -9.04 -0.14
C GLN A 134 -8.26 -8.90 0.94
N MET A 135 -8.55 -9.43 2.13
CA MET A 135 -7.68 -9.35 3.32
C MET A 135 -7.44 -10.73 3.95
N ARG A 136 -7.46 -11.79 3.13
CA ARG A 136 -7.17 -13.16 3.61
C ARG A 136 -5.79 -13.22 4.27
N SER A 137 -5.70 -14.04 5.32
CA SER A 137 -4.48 -14.22 6.12
C SER A 137 -3.98 -12.94 6.81
N ARG A 138 -4.85 -11.95 7.04
CA ARG A 138 -4.54 -10.76 7.83
C ARG A 138 -5.27 -10.77 9.16
N THR A 139 -4.58 -10.33 10.20
CA THR A 139 -5.14 -10.21 11.55
C THR A 139 -6.33 -9.23 11.59
N GLN A 140 -7.15 -9.33 12.63
CA GLN A 140 -8.23 -8.37 12.84
C GLN A 140 -7.69 -6.94 13.05
N LEU A 141 -6.55 -6.80 13.73
CA LEU A 141 -5.91 -5.50 13.96
C LEU A 141 -5.52 -4.83 12.64
N TYR A 142 -4.86 -5.57 11.75
CA TYR A 142 -4.53 -5.09 10.42
C TYR A 142 -5.78 -4.67 9.63
N ARG A 143 -6.81 -5.52 9.62
CA ARG A 143 -8.06 -5.24 8.89
C ARG A 143 -8.76 -3.99 9.40
N LYS A 144 -8.80 -3.76 10.72
CA LYS A 144 -9.36 -2.53 11.31
C LYS A 144 -8.53 -1.29 10.94
N ALA A 145 -7.21 -1.40 10.94
CA ALA A 145 -6.32 -0.31 10.55
C ALA A 145 -6.54 0.09 9.09
N VAL A 146 -6.56 -0.89 8.16
CA VAL A 146 -6.87 -0.63 6.76
C VAL A 146 -8.29 -0.10 6.58
N GLY A 147 -9.27 -0.63 7.33
CA GLY A 147 -10.65 -0.13 7.29
C GLY A 147 -10.73 1.38 7.53
N LYS A 148 -10.00 1.90 8.54
CA LYS A 148 -9.93 3.34 8.82
C LYS A 148 -9.32 4.15 7.66
N LEU A 149 -8.28 3.63 7.01
CA LEU A 149 -7.67 4.31 5.85
C LEU A 149 -8.65 4.35 4.67
N VAL A 150 -9.36 3.25 4.43
CA VAL A 150 -10.35 3.16 3.36
C VAL A 150 -11.55 4.06 3.65
N GLU A 151 -12.02 4.16 4.90
CA GLU A 151 -13.07 5.11 5.30
C GLU A 151 -12.69 6.56 5.00
N CYS A 152 -11.43 6.96 5.17
CA CYS A 152 -10.97 8.29 4.78
C CYS A 152 -10.98 8.51 3.26
N ALA A 153 -10.94 7.45 2.46
CA ALA A 153 -10.85 7.52 0.99
C ALA A 153 -12.20 7.56 0.27
N ILE A 154 -13.31 7.44 1.01
CA ILE A 154 -14.63 7.25 0.43
C ILE A 154 -15.69 8.08 1.15
N ASP A 155 -16.72 8.51 0.42
CA ASP A 155 -17.94 9.06 1.01
C ASP A 155 -18.86 7.93 1.48
N GLY A 156 -18.58 7.37 2.66
CA GLY A 156 -19.37 6.27 3.19
C GLY A 156 -18.76 5.60 4.42
N SER A 157 -19.27 4.40 4.74
CA SER A 157 -18.73 3.56 5.81
C SER A 157 -18.26 2.23 5.24
N VAL A 158 -17.27 1.62 5.90
CA VAL A 158 -16.80 0.29 5.52
C VAL A 158 -17.27 -0.74 6.54
N THR A 159 -17.52 -1.96 6.07
CA THR A 159 -17.75 -3.10 6.96
C THR A 159 -16.50 -3.97 7.01
N VAL A 160 -15.86 -4.05 8.18
CA VAL A 160 -14.70 -4.93 8.41
C VAL A 160 -15.19 -6.30 8.86
N THR A 161 -15.01 -7.30 8.02
CA THR A 161 -15.36 -8.71 8.30
C THR A 161 -14.10 -9.51 8.66
N GLU A 162 -14.26 -10.78 9.04
CA GLU A 162 -13.16 -11.71 9.35
C GLU A 162 -12.13 -11.91 8.23
N GLN A 163 -12.52 -11.68 6.98
CA GLN A 163 -11.68 -11.99 5.82
C GLN A 163 -11.50 -10.81 4.85
N ASN A 164 -12.39 -9.82 4.90
CA ASN A 164 -12.47 -8.76 3.90
C ASN A 164 -12.90 -7.44 4.52
N ILE A 165 -12.63 -6.36 3.80
CA ILE A 165 -13.28 -5.07 4.02
C ILE A 165 -14.31 -4.90 2.89
N ILE A 166 -15.53 -4.52 3.24
CA ILE A 166 -16.64 -4.36 2.28
C ILE A 166 -16.99 -2.89 2.16
N ILE A 167 -17.12 -2.43 0.93
CA ILE A 167 -17.49 -1.06 0.56
C ILE A 167 -18.76 -1.10 -0.30
N PRO A 168 -19.70 -0.15 -0.15
CA PRO A 168 -20.81 -0.01 -1.11
C PRO A 168 -20.29 0.23 -2.53
N ALA A 169 -20.91 -0.39 -3.55
CA ALA A 169 -20.43 -0.26 -4.93
C ALA A 169 -20.54 1.16 -5.49
N GLU A 170 -21.61 1.88 -5.13
CA GLU A 170 -21.83 3.28 -5.51
C GLU A 170 -20.68 4.22 -5.11
N THR A 171 -20.04 3.94 -3.97
CA THR A 171 -18.90 4.73 -3.49
C THR A 171 -17.59 4.37 -4.18
N ALA A 172 -17.48 3.16 -4.73
CA ALA A 172 -16.27 2.69 -5.40
C ALA A 172 -16.21 3.07 -6.89
N ASP A 173 -17.34 3.44 -7.50
CA ASP A 173 -17.40 3.82 -8.92
C ASP A 173 -16.93 5.26 -9.19
N GLY A 174 -16.72 6.07 -8.15
CA GLY A 174 -16.17 7.43 -8.23
C GLY A 174 -14.64 7.54 -8.09
N LEU A 175 -13.93 6.41 -7.97
CA LEU A 175 -12.49 6.31 -7.71
C LEU A 175 -11.68 5.88 -8.93
#